data_AF-A0A1I7X899-F1
#
_entry.id   AF-A0A1I7X899-F1
#
_cell.length_a   1.000
_cell.length_b   1.000
_cell.length_c   1.000
_cell.angle_alpha   90.00
_cell.angle_beta   90.00
_cell.angle_gamma   90.00
#
_symmetry.space_group_name_H-M   'P 1'
#
loop_
_entity.id
_entity.type
_entity.pdbx_description
1 polymer ?
#
loop_
_entity_poly.entity_id
_entity_poly.type
_entity_poly.pdbx_seq_one_letter_code
_entity_poly.pdbx_strand_id
1 'polypeptide(L)'
;MDLVSQSCFSSDRDFSVFSTRSRLFMHLIAFSLAFSFLISLVDAHTIRKKQIWMKKELFWAFRDPFDLIHSSEQKKIIRSLIETAFTLWESALDGRIVFHQKELINNTVLGLKKPEGVDIDILFAKGHHGDKEDLDGRGGMVAHSGYPPSGFLHLDSDENWSMDDTTGVDLRYVIS
;
A
#
# COMPACT_ATOMS: atom_id res chain seq x y z
N MET A 1 -82.64 -46.22 -23.46
CA MET A 1 -81.97 -46.64 -24.71
C MET A 1 -80.56 -46.10 -24.66
N ASP A 2 -79.60 -46.95 -25.03
CA ASP A 2 -78.16 -46.69 -25.32
C ASP A 2 -77.32 -46.17 -24.13
N LEU A 3 -76.29 -46.87 -23.60
CA LEU A 3 -75.09 -47.50 -24.20
C LEU A 3 -74.19 -46.44 -24.89
N VAL A 4 -72.87 -46.33 -24.67
CA VAL A 4 -71.94 -47.00 -23.74
C VAL A 4 -70.75 -46.02 -23.46
N SER A 5 -70.05 -46.04 -22.32
CA SER A 5 -68.83 -46.84 -22.10
C SER A 5 -68.22 -46.64 -20.68
N GLN A 6 -66.96 -47.03 -20.50
CA GLN A 6 -66.09 -46.96 -19.31
C GLN A 6 -65.02 -45.83 -19.50
N SER A 7 -64.29 -45.31 -18.50
CA SER A 7 -63.52 -46.04 -17.48
C SER A 7 -63.25 -45.28 -16.16
N CYS A 8 -62.82 -46.05 -15.16
CA CYS A 8 -62.55 -45.66 -13.78
C CYS A 8 -61.04 -45.45 -13.53
N PHE A 9 -60.65 -44.46 -12.70
CA PHE A 9 -59.68 -44.69 -11.62
C PHE A 9 -59.81 -43.66 -10.48
N SER A 10 -59.23 -43.96 -9.32
CA SER A 10 -59.67 -43.48 -8.00
C SER A 10 -58.63 -42.64 -7.22
N SER A 11 -59.11 -42.18 -6.05
CA SER A 11 -58.43 -41.72 -4.83
C SER A 11 -57.71 -40.37 -4.82
N ASP A 12 -58.35 -39.44 -4.11
CA ASP A 12 -57.84 -38.77 -2.90
C ASP A 12 -56.51 -38.01 -2.96
N ARG A 13 -56.64 -36.71 -2.73
CA ARG A 13 -55.57 -35.85 -2.21
C ARG A 13 -56.07 -35.09 -0.99
N ASP A 14 -55.09 -34.58 -0.25
CA ASP A 14 -55.16 -33.58 0.82
C ASP A 14 -55.45 -34.12 2.24
N PHE A 15 -54.72 -33.71 3.30
CA PHE A 15 -53.56 -32.80 3.36
C PHE A 15 -52.69 -33.16 4.59
N SER A 16 -51.40 -33.45 4.40
CA SER A 16 -50.41 -33.58 5.50
C SER A 16 -49.26 -32.59 5.31
N VAL A 17 -49.57 -31.29 5.41
CA VAL A 17 -48.61 -30.20 5.15
C VAL A 17 -48.18 -29.51 6.45
N PHE A 18 -47.38 -30.21 7.27
CA PHE A 18 -46.52 -29.59 8.28
C PHE A 18 -45.26 -30.46 8.50
N SER A 19 -44.15 -29.83 8.94
CA SER A 19 -42.94 -30.49 9.48
C SER A 19 -41.79 -30.95 8.55
N THR A 20 -41.45 -30.22 7.48
CA THR A 20 -40.12 -30.37 6.82
C THR A 20 -39.40 -29.07 6.43
N ARG A 21 -40.11 -27.99 6.07
CA ARG A 21 -39.49 -26.72 5.61
C ARG A 21 -38.66 -25.97 6.67
N SER A 22 -38.89 -26.20 7.96
CA SER A 22 -38.22 -25.45 9.05
C SER A 22 -36.76 -25.89 9.29
N ARG A 23 -36.47 -27.19 9.27
CA ARG A 23 -35.12 -27.72 9.61
C ARG A 23 -34.06 -27.34 8.57
N LEU A 24 -34.40 -27.42 7.28
CA LEU A 24 -33.49 -27.02 6.19
C LEU A 24 -33.11 -25.54 6.26
N PHE A 25 -34.04 -24.65 6.64
CA PHE A 25 -33.78 -23.22 6.73
C PHE A 25 -32.82 -22.86 7.87
N MET A 26 -32.96 -23.50 9.04
CA MET A 26 -32.01 -23.31 10.15
C MET A 26 -30.61 -23.85 9.85
N HIS A 27 -30.48 -24.97 9.14
CA HIS A 27 -29.17 -25.48 8.74
C HIS A 27 -28.46 -24.56 7.74
N LEU A 28 -29.16 -23.94 6.79
CA LEU A 28 -28.54 -22.94 5.89
C LEU A 28 -28.03 -21.71 6.65
N ILE A 29 -28.78 -21.18 7.61
CA ILE A 29 -28.36 -20.02 8.41
C ILE A 29 -27.14 -20.37 9.29
N ALA A 30 -27.15 -21.55 9.92
CA ALA A 30 -26.01 -22.02 10.71
C ALA A 30 -24.75 -22.23 9.86
N PHE A 31 -24.88 -22.78 8.64
CA PHE A 31 -23.76 -22.91 7.71
C PHE A 31 -23.24 -21.54 7.25
N SER A 32 -24.12 -20.58 6.99
CA SER A 32 -23.73 -19.22 6.61
C SER A 32 -22.96 -18.52 7.73
N LEU A 33 -23.44 -18.59 8.98
CA LEU A 33 -22.76 -17.98 10.12
C LEU A 33 -21.41 -18.65 10.41
N ALA A 34 -21.34 -19.99 10.32
CA ALA A 34 -20.08 -20.71 10.48
C ALA A 34 -19.07 -20.39 9.36
N PHE A 35 -19.53 -20.21 8.11
CA PHE A 35 -18.69 -19.82 6.98
C PHE A 35 -18.22 -18.36 7.09
N SER A 36 -19.09 -17.42 7.50
CA SER A 36 -18.70 -16.04 7.83
C SER A 36 -17.70 -15.98 8.97
N PHE A 37 -17.86 -16.82 10.02
CA PHE A 37 -16.89 -16.91 11.11
C PHE A 37 -15.56 -17.50 10.64
N LEU A 38 -15.57 -18.52 9.77
CA LEU A 38 -14.36 -19.07 9.16
C LEU A 38 -13.64 -18.04 8.28
N ILE A 39 -14.36 -17.27 7.46
CA ILE A 39 -13.78 -16.18 6.67
C ILE A 39 -13.14 -15.14 7.60
N SER A 40 -13.85 -14.72 8.65
CA SER A 40 -13.30 -13.76 9.62
C SER A 40 -12.06 -14.29 10.36
N LEU A 41 -11.97 -15.61 10.58
CA LEU A 41 -10.81 -16.26 11.20
C LEU A 41 -9.64 -16.38 10.22
N VAL A 42 -9.90 -16.60 8.93
CA VAL A 42 -8.89 -16.63 7.86
C VAL A 42 -8.36 -15.23 7.56
N ASP A 43 -9.21 -14.20 7.55
CA ASP A 43 -8.79 -12.79 7.45
C ASP A 43 -8.01 -12.33 8.70
N ALA A 44 -8.44 -12.73 9.90
CA ALA A 44 -7.69 -12.47 11.14
C ALA A 44 -6.35 -13.22 11.20
N HIS A 45 -6.18 -14.28 10.41
CA HIS A 45 -4.90 -14.96 10.19
C HIS A 45 -4.22 -14.54 8.87
N THR A 46 -4.40 -13.28 8.48
CA THR A 46 -3.49 -12.62 7.54
C THR A 46 -2.05 -12.77 8.06
N ILE A 47 -1.30 -13.69 7.44
CA ILE A 47 0.16 -13.73 7.57
C ILE A 47 0.63 -12.33 7.21
N ARG A 48 1.14 -11.56 8.20
CA ARG A 48 1.71 -10.23 7.94
C ARG A 48 2.72 -10.38 6.81
N LYS A 49 2.40 -9.88 5.61
CA LYS A 49 3.33 -9.88 4.47
C LYS A 49 4.61 -9.24 4.98
N LYS A 50 5.69 -10.04 5.04
CA LYS A 50 6.89 -9.65 5.77
C LYS A 50 7.45 -8.38 5.14
N GLN A 51 7.42 -7.28 5.89
CA GLN A 51 7.82 -5.96 5.42
C GLN A 51 9.35 -5.83 5.39
N ILE A 52 10.00 -6.63 4.53
CA ILE A 52 11.45 -6.59 4.30
C ILE A 52 11.76 -6.64 2.81
N TRP A 53 12.90 -6.08 2.43
CA TRP A 53 13.53 -6.42 1.15
C TRP A 53 14.15 -7.81 1.24
N MET A 54 13.95 -8.64 0.22
CA MET A 54 14.48 -10.00 0.14
C MET A 54 15.81 -10.08 -0.63
N LYS A 55 16.46 -8.93 -0.90
CA LYS A 55 17.68 -8.81 -1.69
C LYS A 55 18.72 -7.94 -0.99
N LYS A 56 19.99 -8.14 -1.35
CA LYS A 56 21.15 -7.43 -0.80
C LYS A 56 21.31 -6.02 -1.37
N GLU A 57 21.17 -5.86 -2.68
CA GLU A 57 21.40 -4.59 -3.39
C GLU A 57 20.08 -3.81 -3.53
N LEU A 58 20.04 -2.62 -2.93
CA LEU A 58 18.91 -1.69 -2.99
C LEU A 58 19.30 -0.44 -3.78
N PHE A 59 18.47 -0.04 -4.73
CA PHE A 59 18.70 1.17 -5.53
C PHE A 59 17.88 2.32 -4.97
N TRP A 60 18.51 3.46 -4.72
CA TRP A 60 17.83 4.66 -4.22
C TRP A 60 17.84 5.78 -5.26
N ALA A 61 16.82 6.64 -5.23
CA ALA A 61 16.78 7.83 -6.08
C ALA A 61 16.17 9.01 -5.31
N PHE A 62 16.69 10.22 -5.56
CA PHE A 62 16.13 11.48 -5.06
C PHE A 62 15.45 12.24 -6.19
N ARG A 63 14.18 12.62 -6.01
CA ARG A 63 13.33 13.25 -7.03
C ARG A 63 12.67 14.51 -6.50
N ASP A 64 12.83 15.59 -7.25
CA ASP A 64 12.25 16.90 -7.00
C ASP A 64 11.43 17.34 -8.23
N PRO A 65 10.17 16.89 -8.35
CA PRO A 65 9.31 17.23 -9.49
C PRO A 65 8.74 18.66 -9.42
N PHE A 66 8.90 19.33 -8.27
CA PHE A 66 8.44 20.71 -8.05
C PHE A 66 9.58 21.74 -8.20
N ASP A 67 10.82 21.27 -8.40
CA ASP A 67 12.06 22.06 -8.44
C ASP A 67 12.23 22.96 -7.22
N LEU A 68 11.94 22.46 -6.01
CA LEU A 68 12.10 23.21 -4.76
C LEU A 68 13.57 23.57 -4.48
N ILE A 69 14.50 22.72 -4.93
CA ILE A 69 15.94 22.88 -4.70
C ILE A 69 16.61 23.40 -5.97
N HIS A 70 16.52 24.68 -6.29
CA HIS A 70 17.03 25.18 -7.59
C HIS A 70 18.55 25.01 -7.82
N SER A 71 19.39 25.13 -6.78
CA SER A 71 20.86 25.17 -6.96
C SER A 71 21.47 23.80 -7.26
N SER A 72 22.35 23.74 -8.27
CA SER A 72 23.14 22.53 -8.55
C SER A 72 24.02 22.09 -7.38
N GLU A 73 24.52 23.04 -6.57
CA GLU A 73 25.31 22.71 -5.38
C GLU A 73 24.43 22.16 -4.25
N GLN A 74 23.23 22.72 -4.02
CA GLN A 74 22.28 22.13 -3.07
C GLN A 74 21.86 20.71 -3.53
N LYS A 75 21.58 20.52 -4.82
CA LYS A 75 21.29 19.19 -5.43
C LYS A 75 22.43 18.18 -5.26
N LYS A 76 23.70 18.62 -5.17
CA LYS A 76 24.86 17.77 -4.83
C LYS A 76 24.95 17.47 -3.33
N ILE A 77 24.79 18.51 -2.48
CA ILE A 77 24.84 18.37 -1.02
C ILE A 77 23.78 17.37 -0.53
N ILE A 78 22.54 17.48 -1.01
CA ILE A 78 21.45 16.55 -0.71
C ILE A 78 21.83 15.10 -1.07
N ARG A 79 22.33 14.86 -2.29
CA ARG A 79 22.77 13.52 -2.70
C ARG A 79 23.90 12.99 -1.81
N SER A 80 24.87 13.84 -1.47
CA SER A 80 25.98 13.48 -0.60
C SER A 80 25.54 13.16 0.83
N LEU A 81 24.52 13.85 1.36
CA LEU A 81 23.94 13.55 2.68
C LEU A 81 23.23 12.18 2.65
N ILE A 82 22.38 11.94 1.65
CA ILE A 82 21.65 10.67 1.49
C ILE A 82 22.62 9.49 1.30
N GLU A 83 23.66 9.64 0.47
CA GLU A 83 24.69 8.61 0.29
C GLU A 83 25.48 8.37 1.58
N THR A 84 25.76 9.42 2.37
CA THR A 84 26.40 9.29 3.69
C THR A 84 25.50 8.53 4.67
N ALA A 85 24.21 8.86 4.72
CA ALA A 85 23.22 8.17 5.55
C ALA A 85 23.17 6.67 5.21
N PHE A 86 23.05 6.33 3.92
CA PHE A 86 23.07 4.94 3.47
C PHE A 86 24.39 4.23 3.79
N THR A 87 25.54 4.87 3.58
CA THR A 87 26.86 4.32 3.93
C THR A 87 26.96 3.97 5.42
N LEU A 88 26.40 4.81 6.31
CA LEU A 88 26.33 4.53 7.74
C LEU A 88 25.44 3.31 8.04
N TRP A 89 24.30 3.19 7.35
CA TRP A 89 23.43 2.02 7.45
C TRP A 89 24.07 0.73 6.92
N GLU A 90 24.84 0.77 5.82
CA GLU A 90 25.60 -0.41 5.34
C GLU A 90 26.59 -0.90 6.39
N SER A 91 27.34 0.04 6.97
CA SER A 91 28.33 -0.22 8.01
C SER A 91 27.68 -0.84 9.25
N ALA A 92 26.56 -0.27 9.73
CA ALA A 92 25.79 -0.81 10.84
C ALA A 92 25.12 -2.17 10.55
N LEU A 93 24.99 -2.55 9.28
CA LEU A 93 24.45 -3.83 8.82
C LEU A 93 25.54 -4.83 8.41
N ASP A 94 26.83 -4.55 8.64
CA ASP A 94 27.97 -5.39 8.22
C ASP A 94 27.95 -5.73 6.72
N GLY A 95 27.47 -4.81 5.87
CA GLY A 95 27.33 -5.03 4.42
C GLY A 95 26.33 -6.13 4.02
N ARG A 96 25.38 -6.49 4.92
CA ARG A 96 24.25 -7.39 4.60
C ARG A 96 23.27 -6.78 3.60
N ILE A 97 23.18 -5.46 3.59
CA ILE A 97 22.50 -4.65 2.58
C ILE A 97 23.54 -3.67 2.04
N VAL A 98 23.46 -3.38 0.74
CA VAL A 98 24.26 -2.38 0.02
C VAL A 98 23.30 -1.50 -0.77
N PHE A 99 23.52 -0.19 -0.74
CA PHE A 99 22.71 0.81 -1.40
C PHE A 99 23.47 1.39 -2.60
N HIS A 100 22.74 1.71 -3.66
CA HIS A 100 23.30 2.28 -4.87
C HIS A 100 22.44 3.44 -5.35
N GLN A 101 23.03 4.62 -5.52
CA GLN A 101 22.34 5.73 -6.17
C GLN A 101 22.00 5.34 -7.62
N LYS A 102 20.74 5.50 -8.01
CA LYS A 102 20.29 5.34 -9.39
C LYS A 102 20.12 6.70 -10.06
N GLU A 103 21.00 7.01 -11.00
CA GLU A 103 20.83 8.19 -11.85
C GLU A 103 19.61 8.02 -12.77
N LEU A 104 18.77 9.05 -12.81
CA LEU A 104 17.53 9.07 -13.59
C LEU A 104 17.74 9.89 -14.86
N ILE A 105 17.68 9.22 -16.02
CA ILE A 105 17.89 9.86 -17.33
C ILE A 105 16.58 10.54 -17.75
N ASN A 106 16.62 11.88 -17.81
CA ASN A 106 15.51 12.79 -18.13
C ASN A 106 14.33 12.74 -17.13
N ASN A 107 13.53 13.81 -17.08
CA ASN A 107 12.30 13.92 -16.27
C ASN A 107 11.14 13.04 -16.82
N THR A 108 11.44 11.83 -17.29
CA THR A 108 10.57 11.01 -18.16
C THR A 108 9.38 10.37 -17.45
N VAL A 109 9.19 10.65 -16.16
CA VAL A 109 7.86 10.65 -15.56
C VAL A 109 7.67 11.96 -14.80
N LEU A 110 6.84 12.85 -15.35
CA LEU A 110 6.26 14.04 -14.70
C LEU A 110 5.25 13.63 -13.61
N GLY A 111 5.58 12.63 -12.80
CA GLY A 111 4.61 11.90 -12.01
C GLY A 111 5.17 11.38 -10.70
N LEU A 112 4.26 11.35 -9.73
CA LEU A 112 4.49 10.90 -8.35
C LEU A 112 4.74 9.39 -8.29
N LYS A 113 4.47 8.65 -9.37
CA LYS A 113 4.78 7.22 -9.49
C LYS A 113 6.28 6.94 -9.41
N LYS A 114 6.65 6.07 -8.48
CA LYS A 114 7.99 5.51 -8.28
C LYS A 114 8.62 4.94 -9.57
N PRO A 115 9.88 5.26 -9.91
CA PRO A 115 10.56 4.75 -11.10
C PRO A 115 10.84 3.23 -11.04
N GLU A 116 10.96 2.61 -12.21
CA GLU A 116 11.27 1.18 -12.29
C GLU A 116 12.69 0.86 -11.82
N GLY A 117 12.83 -0.22 -11.02
CA GLY A 117 14.10 -0.65 -10.45
C GLY A 117 14.75 0.39 -9.53
N VAL A 118 13.93 1.25 -8.89
CA VAL A 118 14.28 1.96 -7.66
C VAL A 118 13.61 1.19 -6.52
N ASP A 119 14.33 0.94 -5.43
CA ASP A 119 13.84 0.28 -4.22
C ASP A 119 13.49 1.26 -3.11
N ILE A 120 14.17 2.42 -3.07
CA ILE A 120 13.89 3.53 -2.14
C ILE A 120 13.76 4.81 -2.95
N ASP A 121 12.52 5.28 -3.14
CA ASP A 121 12.23 6.53 -3.85
C ASP A 121 12.04 7.66 -2.84
N ILE A 122 12.95 8.62 -2.84
CA ILE A 122 12.91 9.81 -1.99
C ILE A 122 12.37 10.95 -2.86
N LEU A 123 11.16 11.41 -2.56
CA LEU A 123 10.35 12.21 -3.47
C LEU A 123 9.72 13.40 -2.73
N PHE A 124 9.86 14.61 -3.26
CA PHE A 124 8.94 15.68 -2.91
C PHE A 124 7.55 15.39 -3.51
N ALA A 125 6.54 15.35 -2.65
CA ALA A 125 5.15 15.03 -2.97
C ALA A 125 4.21 16.15 -2.46
N LYS A 126 2.92 16.09 -2.80
CA LYS A 126 1.94 17.11 -2.40
C LYS A 126 0.54 16.53 -2.28
N GLY A 127 -0.19 16.89 -1.22
CA GLY A 127 -1.60 16.54 -1.04
C GLY A 127 -1.87 15.06 -1.31
N HIS A 128 -2.78 14.75 -2.24
CA HIS A 128 -2.97 13.40 -2.75
C HIS A 128 -1.91 13.00 -3.78
N HIS A 129 -1.08 12.01 -3.44
CA HIS A 129 0.13 11.68 -4.20
C HIS A 129 0.35 10.20 -4.53
N GLY A 130 -0.70 9.38 -4.45
CA GLY A 130 -0.74 8.03 -5.04
C GLY A 130 -0.42 6.87 -4.10
N ASP A 131 -0.25 7.12 -2.79
CA ASP A 131 -0.36 6.09 -1.76
C ASP A 131 -1.69 6.24 -0.98
N LYS A 132 -1.71 6.00 0.34
CA LYS A 132 -2.91 6.02 1.20
C LYS A 132 -2.93 7.17 2.21
N GLU A 133 -1.79 7.82 2.44
CA GLU A 133 -1.62 8.82 3.49
C GLU A 133 -1.31 10.16 2.83
N ASP A 134 -2.35 10.93 2.53
CA ASP A 134 -2.23 12.23 1.89
C ASP A 134 -1.46 13.22 2.80
N LEU A 135 -0.66 14.09 2.20
CA LEU A 135 0.04 15.17 2.91
C LEU A 135 -0.96 16.29 3.25
N ASP A 136 -0.83 16.86 4.45
CA ASP A 136 -1.74 17.87 5.00
C ASP A 136 -1.31 19.32 4.73
N GLY A 137 -0.11 19.53 4.18
CA GLY A 137 0.43 20.83 3.83
C GLY A 137 1.18 21.49 4.98
N ARG A 138 1.60 22.74 4.74
CA ARG A 138 2.52 23.50 5.60
C ARG A 138 2.10 23.55 7.08
N GLY A 139 3.06 23.19 7.95
CA GLY A 139 2.96 23.20 9.41
C GLY A 139 2.48 21.87 10.01
N GLY A 140 2.36 20.83 9.19
CA GLY A 140 1.83 19.51 9.56
C GLY A 140 2.87 18.39 9.42
N MET A 141 2.56 17.39 8.62
CA MET A 141 3.39 16.23 8.34
C MET A 141 4.49 16.56 7.33
N VAL A 142 5.68 16.91 7.83
CA VAL A 142 6.84 17.24 6.98
C VAL A 142 7.29 16.10 6.04
N ALA A 143 7.10 14.85 6.46
CA ALA A 143 7.47 13.66 5.68
C ALA A 143 6.78 12.40 6.21
N HIS A 144 6.65 11.38 5.34
CA HIS A 144 6.26 10.01 5.74
C HIS A 144 6.96 8.96 4.87
N SER A 145 6.96 7.69 5.31
CA SER A 145 7.71 6.63 4.64
C SER A 145 6.97 5.30 4.56
N GLY A 146 7.17 4.61 3.44
CA GLY A 146 6.57 3.31 3.16
C GLY A 146 7.50 2.16 3.52
N TYR A 147 7.03 1.27 4.40
CA TYR A 147 7.71 0.02 4.73
C TYR A 147 8.09 -0.82 3.48
N PRO A 148 9.08 -1.70 3.58
CA PRO A 148 9.44 -2.60 2.48
C PRO A 148 8.29 -3.56 2.12
N PRO A 149 8.20 -4.04 0.87
CA PRO A 149 9.04 -3.67 -0.27
C PRO A 149 8.61 -2.36 -0.95
N SER A 150 7.63 -1.61 -0.40
CA SER A 150 7.14 -0.37 -1.02
C SER A 150 8.24 0.69 -1.10
N GLY A 151 8.98 0.90 0.00
CA GLY A 151 10.24 1.63 0.05
C GLY A 151 10.17 3.02 -0.56
N PHE A 152 9.60 3.97 0.16
CA PHE A 152 9.59 5.38 -0.23
C PHE A 152 9.79 6.28 0.98
N LEU A 153 10.26 7.50 0.73
CA LEU A 153 10.24 8.62 1.66
C LEU A 153 9.63 9.80 0.90
N HIS A 154 8.40 10.16 1.26
CA HIS A 154 7.69 11.30 0.69
C HIS A 154 7.90 12.50 1.61
N LEU A 155 8.40 13.59 1.05
CA LEU A 155 8.65 14.88 1.70
C LEU A 155 7.54 15.85 1.27
N ASP A 156 6.91 16.59 2.18
CA ASP A 156 5.86 17.53 1.78
C ASP A 156 6.43 18.76 1.09
N SER A 157 6.10 18.94 -0.20
CA SER A 157 6.52 20.09 -1.00
C SER A 157 5.91 21.44 -0.57
N ASP A 158 4.85 21.46 0.25
CA ASP A 158 4.29 22.70 0.79
C ASP A 158 5.07 23.26 1.99
N GLU A 159 5.95 22.45 2.59
CA GLU A 159 6.81 22.90 3.69
C GLU A 159 7.86 23.93 3.28
N ASN A 160 8.30 24.71 4.26
CA ASN A 160 9.34 25.72 4.04
C ASN A 160 10.73 25.10 4.17
N TRP A 161 11.18 24.34 3.16
CA TRP A 161 12.48 23.67 3.22
C TRP A 161 13.65 24.66 3.24
N SER A 162 14.51 24.55 4.26
CA SER A 162 15.80 25.23 4.35
C SER A 162 16.97 24.25 4.19
N MET A 163 18.14 24.79 3.85
CA MET A 163 19.38 24.04 3.61
C MET A 163 20.55 24.52 4.49
N ASP A 164 20.29 25.44 5.41
CA ASP A 164 21.26 26.27 6.10
C ASP A 164 20.83 26.68 7.53
N ASP A 165 19.80 26.02 8.10
CA ASP A 165 19.23 26.28 9.43
C ASP A 165 18.74 27.73 9.66
N THR A 166 18.42 28.47 8.57
CA THR A 166 17.97 29.87 8.68
C THR A 166 16.48 30.03 8.96
N THR A 167 15.61 29.48 8.10
CA THR A 167 14.16 29.67 8.18
C THR A 167 13.36 28.50 7.62
N GLY A 168 12.62 27.80 8.48
CA GLY A 168 11.72 26.69 8.11
C GLY A 168 12.24 25.32 8.55
N VAL A 169 11.86 24.27 7.82
CA VAL A 169 12.25 22.88 8.12
C VAL A 169 13.57 22.60 7.42
N ASP A 170 14.64 22.34 8.19
CA ASP A 170 15.94 22.03 7.58
C ASP A 170 15.94 20.61 7.00
N LEU A 171 15.98 20.54 5.67
CA LEU A 171 15.92 19.29 4.93
C LEU A 171 17.07 18.35 5.31
N ARG A 172 18.24 18.90 5.67
CA ARG A 172 19.44 18.11 5.98
C ARG A 172 19.22 17.17 7.14
N TYR A 173 18.43 17.57 8.15
CA TYR A 173 18.10 16.73 9.31
C TYR A 173 17.00 15.69 9.04
N VAL A 174 16.23 15.85 7.95
CA VAL A 174 15.17 14.90 7.56
C VAL A 174 15.71 13.76 6.69
N ILE A 175 16.87 13.96 6.04
CA ILE A 175 17.45 13.01 5.06
C ILE A 175 18.83 12.42 5.47
N SER A 176 19.35 12.76 6.65
CA SER A 176 20.65 12.32 7.19
C SER A 176 20.56 11.08 8.08
#